data_AF-A0A0F9J797-F1
#
_entry.id   AF-A0A0F9J797-F1
#
_cell.length_a   1.000
_cell.length_b   1.000
_cell.length_c   1.000
_cell.angle_alpha   90.00
_cell.angle_beta   90.00
_cell.angle_gamma   90.00
#
_symmetry.space_group_name_H-M   'P 1'
#
loop_
_entity.id
_entity.type
_entity.pdbx_description
1 polymer ?
#
loop_
_entity_poly.entity_id
_entity_poly.type
_entity_poly.pdbx_seq_one_letter_code
_entity_poly.pdbx_strand_id
1 'polypeptide(L)'
;MSIREVAEGLLGQGSDESLMYSIDITNWGSDPPSISVKVYDENLMTDVTQTVMPTGSLSVADDIISLPLLKNLTIGASYRVEVLFTIGLNIWQCYFRVRCER
;
A
#
# COMPACT_ATOMS: atom_id res chain seq x y z
N MET A 1 17.15 -2.49 7.26
CA MET A 1 15.99 -2.57 6.34
C MET A 1 15.18 -3.79 6.76
N SER A 2 13.88 -3.64 7.00
CA SER A 2 13.03 -4.79 7.30
C SER A 2 12.85 -5.62 6.03
N ILE A 3 12.84 -6.95 6.12
CA ILE A 3 12.57 -7.85 4.98
C ILE A 3 11.17 -7.66 4.37
N ARG A 4 10.32 -6.83 4.98
CA ARG A 4 8.92 -6.57 4.59
C ARG A 4 8.71 -5.21 3.94
N GLU A 5 9.73 -4.34 3.91
CA GLU A 5 9.65 -3.07 3.19
C GLU A 5 9.93 -3.34 1.72
N VAL A 6 8.99 -2.99 0.85
CA VAL A 6 9.13 -3.21 -0.60
C VAL A 6 10.05 -2.15 -1.22
N ALA A 7 10.48 -2.39 -2.46
CA ALA A 7 11.48 -1.59 -3.15
C ALA A 7 11.07 -0.12 -3.31
N GLU A 8 9.76 0.15 -3.37
CA GLU A 8 9.16 1.48 -3.41
C GLU A 8 9.57 2.34 -2.20
N GLY A 9 9.79 1.72 -1.04
CA GLY A 9 10.31 2.40 0.15
C GLY A 9 9.45 3.58 0.61
N LEU A 10 10.03 4.79 0.61
CA LEU A 10 9.34 6.04 0.94
C LEU A 10 9.07 6.84 -0.34
N LEU A 11 7.78 7.12 -0.58
CA LEU A 11 7.29 7.89 -1.71
C LEU A 11 6.74 9.24 -1.22
N GLY A 12 6.83 10.27 -2.06
CA GLY A 12 6.19 11.57 -1.85
C GLY A 12 4.87 11.65 -2.63
N GLN A 13 3.86 12.28 -2.04
CA GLN A 13 2.59 12.61 -2.71
C GLN A 13 2.07 13.97 -2.23
N GLY A 14 1.46 14.74 -3.11
CA GLY A 14 0.72 15.96 -2.74
C GLY A 14 -0.67 15.67 -2.15
N SER A 15 -1.19 16.56 -1.31
CA SER A 15 -2.50 16.40 -0.67
C SER A 15 -3.65 16.34 -1.67
N ASP A 16 -3.49 17.03 -2.81
CA ASP A 16 -4.48 17.11 -3.89
C ASP A 16 -4.34 15.99 -4.93
N GLU A 17 -3.27 15.19 -4.84
CA GLU A 17 -3.04 14.08 -5.76
C GLU A 17 -3.88 12.86 -5.36
N SER A 18 -4.32 12.13 -6.38
CA SER A 18 -4.92 10.80 -6.23
C SER A 18 -4.11 9.85 -7.09
N LEU A 19 -3.25 9.06 -6.46
CA LEU A 19 -2.30 8.20 -7.15
C LEU A 19 -2.65 6.73 -6.95
N MET A 20 -2.48 5.95 -8.00
CA MET A 20 -2.57 4.50 -7.96
C MET A 20 -1.16 3.94 -7.79
N TYR A 21 -0.93 3.28 -6.65
CA TYR A 21 0.33 2.60 -6.39
C TYR A 21 0.24 1.13 -6.77
N SER A 22 1.40 0.54 -7.01
CA SER A 22 1.54 -0.90 -7.24
C SER A 22 2.67 -1.45 -6.40
N ILE A 23 2.63 -2.76 -6.14
CA ILE A 23 3.71 -3.51 -5.51
C ILE A 23 4.05 -4.70 -6.39
N ASP A 24 5.34 -4.88 -6.66
CA ASP A 24 5.89 -6.09 -7.24
C ASP A 24 6.11 -7.16 -6.17
N ILE A 25 5.44 -8.31 -6.33
CA ILE A 25 5.54 -9.45 -5.42
C ILE A 25 6.39 -10.62 -5.94
N THR A 26 7.14 -10.46 -7.03
CA THR A 26 7.95 -11.53 -7.66
C THR A 26 8.85 -12.28 -6.67
N ASN A 27 9.35 -11.58 -5.62
CA ASN A 27 10.19 -12.19 -4.59
C ASN A 27 9.46 -13.21 -3.68
N TRP A 28 8.12 -13.16 -3.64
CA TRP A 28 7.28 -14.04 -2.82
C TRP A 28 6.50 -15.06 -3.66
N GLY A 29 6.15 -14.72 -4.90
CA GLY A 29 5.45 -15.59 -5.84
C GLY A 29 4.53 -14.82 -6.78
N SER A 30 3.63 -15.54 -7.42
CA SER A 30 2.74 -15.05 -8.48
C SER A 30 1.27 -15.33 -8.17
N ASP A 31 0.36 -14.59 -8.80
CA ASP A 31 -1.09 -14.81 -8.80
C ASP A 31 -1.72 -15.06 -7.40
N PRO A 32 -1.58 -14.14 -6.44
CA PRO A 32 -2.15 -14.31 -5.11
C PRO A 32 -3.68 -14.37 -5.16
N PRO A 33 -4.33 -15.45 -4.69
CA PRO A 33 -5.78 -15.61 -4.76
C PRO A 33 -6.54 -14.71 -3.77
N SER A 34 -5.85 -14.12 -2.80
CA SER A 34 -6.44 -13.24 -1.80
C SER A 34 -5.47 -12.12 -1.47
N ILE A 35 -5.96 -10.88 -1.51
CA ILE A 35 -5.20 -9.67 -1.26
C ILE A 35 -6.07 -8.73 -0.46
N SER A 36 -5.46 -8.04 0.50
CA SER A 36 -6.06 -6.93 1.22
C SER A 36 -5.04 -5.84 1.45
N VAL A 37 -5.51 -4.60 1.51
CA VAL A 37 -4.67 -3.43 1.79
C VAL A 37 -5.22 -2.71 3.01
N LYS A 38 -4.31 -2.23 3.85
CA LYS A 38 -4.60 -1.29 4.93
C LYS A 38 -3.65 -0.12 4.87
N VAL A 39 -4.13 1.06 5.23
CA VAL A 39 -3.33 2.28 5.33
C VAL A 39 -3.41 2.79 6.75
N TYR A 40 -2.24 2.94 7.37
CA TYR A 40 -2.09 3.48 8.70
C TYR A 40 -1.45 4.86 8.62
N ASP A 41 -2.04 5.85 9.30
CA ASP A 41 -1.37 7.12 9.57
C ASP A 41 -0.37 6.90 10.71
N GLU A 42 0.93 6.98 10.42
CA GLU A 42 1.99 6.74 11.40
C GLU A 42 2.14 7.91 12.41
N ASN A 43 1.58 9.10 12.12
CA ASN A 43 1.56 10.20 13.09
C ASN A 43 0.46 10.00 14.13
N LEU A 44 -0.71 9.52 13.70
CA LEU A 44 -1.87 9.27 14.57
C LEU A 44 -1.90 7.84 15.13
N MET A 45 -1.12 6.92 14.54
CA MET A 45 -1.09 5.50 14.85
C MET A 45 -2.47 4.82 14.69
N THR A 46 -3.22 5.22 13.65
CA THR A 46 -4.58 4.74 13.38
C THR A 46 -4.75 4.20 11.96
N ASP A 47 -5.65 3.23 11.80
CA ASP A 47 -6.12 2.76 10.49
C ASP A 47 -7.01 3.85 9.85
N VAL A 48 -6.58 4.36 8.71
CA VAL A 48 -7.27 5.41 7.95
C VAL A 48 -7.70 4.91 6.57
N THR A 49 -7.67 3.59 6.33
CA THR A 49 -7.91 2.98 5.01
C THR A 49 -9.18 3.50 4.36
N GLN A 50 -10.29 3.57 5.11
CA GLN A 50 -11.58 4.02 4.58
C GLN A 50 -11.63 5.52 4.25
N THR A 51 -10.71 6.32 4.77
CA THR A 51 -10.62 7.75 4.50
C THR A 51 -9.74 8.04 3.29
N VAL A 52 -8.59 7.37 3.20
CA VAL A 52 -7.55 7.65 2.19
C VAL A 52 -7.60 6.71 0.99
N MET A 53 -8.25 5.55 1.12
CA MET A 53 -8.58 4.60 0.04
C MET A 53 -10.07 4.18 0.12
N PRO A 54 -11.03 5.13 0.03
CA PRO A 54 -12.45 4.86 0.29
C PRO A 54 -13.13 3.95 -0.74
N THR A 55 -12.57 3.87 -1.95
CA THR A 55 -13.21 3.23 -3.10
C THR A 55 -12.16 2.65 -4.03
N GLY A 56 -12.53 1.59 -4.74
CA GLY A 56 -11.69 0.92 -5.73
C GLY A 56 -11.55 -0.55 -5.41
N SER A 57 -10.99 -1.28 -6.35
CA SER A 57 -10.69 -2.70 -6.18
C SER A 57 -9.20 -2.91 -6.38
N LEU A 58 -8.66 -3.83 -5.60
CA LEU A 58 -7.35 -4.39 -5.86
C LEU A 58 -7.42 -5.16 -7.18
N SER A 59 -6.36 -5.09 -7.98
CA SER A 59 -6.19 -5.95 -9.14
C SER A 59 -4.79 -6.53 -9.18
N VAL A 60 -4.66 -7.66 -9.86
CA VAL A 60 -3.38 -8.32 -10.12
C VAL A 60 -3.25 -8.49 -11.62
N ALA A 61 -2.08 -8.15 -12.13
CA ALA A 61 -1.61 -8.59 -13.43
C ALA A 61 -0.20 -9.17 -13.22
N ASP A 62 -0.05 -10.45 -13.50
CA ASP A 62 1.18 -11.20 -13.21
C ASP A 62 1.58 -11.09 -11.73
N ASP A 63 2.77 -10.56 -11.44
CA ASP A 63 3.30 -10.38 -10.09
C ASP A 63 3.06 -8.97 -9.55
N ILE A 64 2.27 -8.15 -10.25
CA ILE A 64 2.03 -6.76 -9.89
C ILE A 64 0.65 -6.60 -9.27
N ILE A 65 0.62 -6.25 -7.99
CA ILE A 65 -0.61 -5.88 -7.29
C ILE A 65 -0.83 -4.38 -7.46
N SER A 66 -1.92 -3.98 -8.11
CA SER A 66 -2.36 -2.59 -8.18
C SER A 66 -3.34 -2.27 -7.05
N LEU A 67 -3.09 -1.16 -6.36
CA LEU A 67 -3.88 -0.72 -5.21
C LEU A 67 -4.97 0.27 -5.63
N PRO A 68 -6.03 0.44 -4.83
CA PRO A 68 -6.94 1.57 -5.00
C PRO A 68 -6.21 2.92 -4.93
N LEU A 69 -6.85 3.96 -5.47
CA LEU A 69 -6.32 5.32 -5.40
C LEU A 69 -6.12 5.75 -3.94
N LEU A 70 -4.89 6.13 -3.61
CA LEU A 70 -4.56 6.79 -2.36
C LEU A 70 -4.75 8.30 -2.54
N LYS A 71 -5.60 8.90 -1.71
CA LYS A 71 -6.02 10.31 -1.79
C LYS A 71 -6.39 10.88 -0.43
N ASN A 72 -6.78 12.16 -0.37
CA ASN A 72 -7.20 12.84 0.87
C ASN A 72 -6.11 12.81 1.96
N LEU A 73 -4.84 12.94 1.55
CA LEU A 73 -3.71 12.88 2.48
C LEU A 73 -3.56 14.21 3.22
N THR A 74 -3.18 14.14 4.49
CA THR A 74 -2.93 15.31 5.33
C THR A 74 -1.48 15.73 5.20
N ILE A 75 -1.24 17.01 4.88
CA ILE A 75 0.11 17.57 4.73
C ILE A 75 0.96 17.28 5.97
N GLY A 76 2.18 16.76 5.74
CA GLY A 76 3.10 16.40 6.82
C GLY A 76 2.83 15.05 7.49
N ALA A 77 1.73 14.37 7.15
CA ALA A 77 1.47 13.00 7.59
C ALA A 77 2.30 11.98 6.81
N SER A 78 2.64 10.88 7.49
CA SER A 78 3.27 9.70 6.88
C SER A 78 2.31 8.54 6.95
N TYR A 79 2.07 7.91 5.82
CA TYR A 79 1.13 6.82 5.66
C TYR A 79 1.89 5.54 5.37
N ARG A 80 1.71 4.52 6.20
CA ARG A 80 2.21 3.18 5.94
C ARG A 80 1.12 2.37 5.25
N VAL A 81 1.39 2.01 4.00
CA VAL A 81 0.49 1.19 3.18
C VAL A 81 0.95 -0.26 3.32
N GLU A 82 0.12 -1.08 3.94
CA GLU A 82 0.39 -2.49 4.17
C GLU A 82 -0.47 -3.34 3.24
N VAL A 83 0.16 -4.27 2.54
CA VAL A 83 -0.51 -5.22 1.66
C VAL A 83 -0.29 -6.62 2.19
N LEU A 84 -1.40 -7.32 2.41
CA LEU A 84 -1.43 -8.70 2.86
C LEU A 84 -1.94 -9.56 1.72
N PHE A 85 -1.20 -10.61 1.38
CA PHE A 85 -1.50 -11.48 0.25
C PHE A 85 -1.13 -12.93 0.55
N THR A 86 -1.86 -13.87 -0.05
CA THR A 86 -1.64 -15.30 0.13
C THR A 86 -0.86 -15.87 -1.05
N ILE A 87 0.17 -16.67 -0.81
CA ILE A 87 0.86 -17.48 -1.84
C ILE A 87 0.97 -18.91 -1.30
N GLY A 88 0.28 -19.85 -1.95
CA GLY A 88 0.14 -21.22 -1.44
C GLY A 88 -0.53 -21.24 -0.06
N LEU A 89 0.16 -21.80 0.94
CA LEU A 89 -0.30 -21.82 2.34
C LEU A 89 0.22 -20.65 3.18
N ASN A 90 1.08 -19.81 2.60
CA ASN A 90 1.71 -18.70 3.32
C ASN A 90 0.88 -17.42 3.16
N ILE A 91 0.72 -16.70 4.26
CA ILE A 91 0.17 -15.34 4.27
C ILE A 91 1.35 -14.39 4.47
N TRP A 92 1.62 -13.60 3.44
CA TRP A 92 2.69 -12.61 3.42
C TRP A 92 2.13 -11.22 3.71
N GLN A 93 2.98 -10.37 4.26
CA GLN A 93 2.67 -8.96 4.48
C GLN A 93 3.90 -8.14 4.13
N CYS A 94 3.70 -7.17 3.26
CA CYS A 94 4.70 -6.18 2.90
C CYS A 94 4.14 -4.76 3.11
N TYR A 95 5.01 -3.76 3.10
CA TYR A 95 4.61 -2.37 3.22
C TYR A 95 5.54 -1.41 2.47
N PHE A 96 5.00 -0.26 2.08
CA PHE A 96 5.75 0.94 1.72
C PHE A 96 5.17 2.15 2.46
N ARG A 97 5.83 3.30 2.35
CA ARG A 97 5.40 4.55 2.97
C ARG A 97 5.14 5.62 1.94
N VAL A 98 4.14 6.45 2.22
CA VAL A 98 3.84 7.66 1.47
C VAL A 98 3.86 8.84 2.43
N ARG A 99 4.70 9.83 2.18
CA ARG A 99 4.72 11.10 2.91
C ARG A 99 3.96 12.15 2.12
N CYS A 100 3.04 12.84 2.78
CA CYS A 100 2.36 13.98 2.18
C CYS A 100 3.26 15.21 2.24
N GLU A 101 3.75 15.68 1.08
CA GLU A 101 4.82 16.70 1.01
C GLU A 101 4.31 18.12 0.83
N ARG A 102 3.15 18.31 0.20
CA ARG A 102 2.56 19.63 -0.12
C ARG A 102 1.06 19.58 -0.15
#